data_AF-A0A7Z9UH31-F1
#
_entry.id   AF-A0A7Z9UH31-F1
#
_cell.length_a   1.000
_cell.length_b   1.000
_cell.length_c   1.000
_cell.angle_alpha   90.00
_cell.angle_beta   90.00
_cell.angle_gamma   90.00
#
_symmetry.space_group_name_H-M   'P 1'
#
loop_
_entity.id
_entity.type
_entity.pdbx_description
1 polymer ?
#
loop_
_entity_poly.entity_id
_entity_poly.type
_entity_poly.pdbx_seq_one_letter_code
_entity_poly.pdbx_strand_id
1 'polypeptide(L)'
;MAGNGSVLYKPKRGETLRLSDRTSIQILAPDSAFASSTANVNNASIVFKLTHVDVGVIFTGDLEYEGDVMLESMAPYLKADVLKVAHHGSITSSTEFVLKLIDPKFAVIFVGKGNKFRHPSPIVMERLGRLGI
;
A
#
# COMPACT_ATOMS: atom_id res chain seq x y z
N MET A 1 36.13 -17.38 -3.89
CA MET A 1 34.98 -17.31 -4.81
C MET A 1 33.92 -16.47 -4.12
N ALA A 2 33.65 -15.25 -4.60
CA ALA A 2 32.61 -14.38 -4.04
C ALA A 2 31.27 -14.74 -4.70
N GLY A 3 30.31 -15.24 -3.93
CA GLY A 3 28.98 -15.53 -4.43
C GLY A 3 28.22 -14.24 -4.70
N ASN A 4 27.73 -14.05 -5.93
CA ASN A 4 26.78 -12.99 -6.29
C ASN A 4 25.42 -13.25 -5.63
N GLY A 5 25.34 -13.04 -4.31
CA GLY A 5 24.08 -13.10 -3.56
C GLY A 5 23.30 -11.79 -3.66
N SER A 6 21.98 -11.87 -3.72
CA SER A 6 21.11 -10.71 -3.56
C SER A 6 21.28 -10.13 -2.16
N VAL A 7 21.46 -8.82 -2.05
CA VAL A 7 21.49 -8.12 -0.75
C VAL A 7 20.06 -8.12 -0.18
N LEU A 8 19.86 -8.79 0.95
CA LEU A 8 18.60 -8.72 1.68
C LEU A 8 18.58 -7.43 2.50
N TYR A 9 17.60 -6.58 2.22
CA TYR A 9 17.33 -5.39 3.00
C TYR A 9 15.98 -5.52 3.70
N LYS A 10 15.94 -5.26 5.01
CA LYS A 10 14.74 -5.38 5.85
C LYS A 10 14.28 -3.96 6.25
N PRO A 11 13.27 -3.39 5.56
CA PRO A 11 12.81 -2.04 5.85
C PRO A 11 12.18 -1.94 7.24
N LYS A 12 12.35 -0.79 7.89
CA LYS A 12 11.64 -0.45 9.12
C LYS A 12 10.55 0.57 8.84
N ARG A 13 9.42 0.44 9.54
CA ARG A 13 8.37 1.46 9.52
C ARG A 13 8.94 2.84 9.86
N GLY A 14 8.57 3.85 9.08
CA GLY A 14 9.08 5.22 9.23
C GLY A 14 10.42 5.47 8.53
N GLU A 15 11.09 4.45 8.02
CA GLU A 15 12.34 4.62 7.29
C GLU A 15 12.14 5.24 5.90
N THR A 16 13.01 6.18 5.54
CA THR A 16 13.10 6.74 4.19
C THR A 16 14.35 6.22 3.49
N LEU A 17 14.17 5.49 2.39
CA LEU A 17 15.25 5.11 1.48
C LEU A 17 15.38 6.15 0.37
N ARG A 18 16.53 6.81 0.26
CA ARG A 18 16.83 7.64 -0.91
C ARG A 18 17.47 6.79 -1.99
N LEU A 19 16.80 6.68 -3.14
CA LEU A 19 17.32 5.97 -4.31
C LEU A 19 18.12 6.91 -5.23
N SER A 20 17.76 8.18 -5.24
CA SER A 20 18.49 9.29 -5.88
C SER A 20 18.05 10.62 -5.28
N ASP A 21 18.60 11.73 -5.75
CA ASP A 21 18.16 13.08 -5.35
C ASP A 21 16.70 13.39 -5.72
N ARG A 22 16.14 12.61 -6.65
CA ARG A 22 14.77 12.79 -7.16
C ARG A 22 13.84 11.65 -6.79
N THR A 23 14.33 10.58 -6.18
CA THR A 23 13.53 9.37 -5.91
C THR A 23 13.75 8.87 -4.50
N SER A 24 12.66 8.71 -3.75
CA SER A 24 12.68 8.11 -2.41
C SER A 24 11.54 7.12 -2.19
N ILE A 25 11.77 6.19 -1.27
CA ILE A 25 10.76 5.26 -0.75
C ILE A 25 10.58 5.54 0.74
N GLN A 26 9.37 5.87 1.16
CA GLN A 26 8.99 5.97 2.56
C GLN A 26 8.25 4.70 2.98
N ILE A 27 8.75 4.00 3.98
CA ILE A 27 8.12 2.80 4.53
C ILE A 27 7.03 3.21 5.52
N LEU A 28 5.81 2.71 5.30
CA LEU A 28 4.60 3.09 6.05
C LEU A 28 4.11 1.95 6.95
N ALA A 29 4.25 0.71 6.49
CA ALA A 29 3.84 -0.50 7.20
C ALA A 29 4.66 -1.72 6.72
N PRO A 30 4.63 -2.84 7.45
CA PRO A 30 3.95 -3.03 8.74
C PRO A 30 4.77 -2.45 9.90
N ASP A 31 4.11 -2.21 11.03
CA ASP A 31 4.81 -2.15 12.31
C ASP A 31 5.39 -3.54 12.64
N SER A 32 6.64 -3.63 13.08
CA SER A 32 7.29 -4.93 13.30
C SER A 32 6.64 -5.75 14.41
N ALA A 33 6.09 -5.10 15.45
CA ALA A 33 5.38 -5.80 16.51
C ALA A 33 4.06 -6.36 15.96
N PHE A 34 3.32 -5.55 15.20
CA PHE A 34 2.09 -6.01 14.55
C PHE A 34 2.34 -7.15 13.56
N ALA A 35 3.35 -7.03 12.69
CA ALA A 35 3.72 -8.05 11.72
C ALA A 35 4.06 -9.39 12.39
N SER A 36 4.64 -9.35 13.60
CA SER A 36 4.99 -10.55 14.36
C SER A 36 3.80 -11.16 15.09
N SER A 37 2.72 -10.39 15.34
CA SER A 37 1.54 -10.85 16.07
C SER A 37 0.36 -11.26 15.18
N THR A 38 0.31 -10.77 13.94
CA THR A 38 -0.80 -11.08 13.02
C THR A 38 -0.69 -12.50 12.46
N ALA A 39 -1.78 -13.27 12.53
CA ALA A 39 -1.90 -14.54 11.81
C ALA A 39 -2.24 -14.34 10.32
N ASN A 40 -2.71 -13.13 9.96
CA ASN A 40 -3.04 -12.78 8.59
C ASN A 40 -1.80 -12.22 7.88
N VAL A 41 -1.24 -13.01 6.96
CA VAL A 41 -0.05 -12.66 6.16
C VAL A 41 -0.27 -11.44 5.26
N ASN A 42 -1.51 -11.18 4.85
CA ASN A 42 -1.84 -10.00 4.05
C ASN A 42 -1.59 -8.71 4.82
N ASN A 43 -1.89 -8.71 6.12
CA ASN A 43 -1.64 -7.56 7.00
C ASN A 43 -0.16 -7.41 7.40
N ALA A 44 0.71 -8.34 6.99
CA ALA A 44 2.16 -8.18 7.02
C ALA A 44 2.73 -7.56 5.71
N SER A 45 1.86 -7.12 4.78
CA SER A 45 2.27 -6.43 3.55
C SER A 45 3.16 -5.22 3.85
N ILE A 46 4.26 -5.10 3.10
CA ILE A 46 5.06 -3.88 3.11
C ILE A 46 4.27 -2.81 2.35
N VAL A 47 3.89 -1.75 3.07
CA VAL A 47 3.25 -0.58 2.51
C VAL A 47 4.29 0.52 2.41
N PHE A 48 4.41 1.13 1.23
CA PHE A 48 5.37 2.20 1.02
C PHE A 48 4.85 3.26 0.05
N LYS A 49 5.35 4.49 0.22
CA LYS A 49 5.18 5.56 -0.74
C LYS A 49 6.47 5.72 -1.53
N LEU A 50 6.39 5.55 -2.85
CA LEU A 50 7.42 5.98 -3.77
C LEU A 50 7.16 7.45 -4.12
N THR A 51 8.15 8.31 -3.97
CA THR A 51 8.09 9.68 -4.46
C THR A 51 9.13 9.84 -5.56
N HIS A 52 8.70 10.23 -6.75
CA HIS A 52 9.60 10.65 -7.82
C HIS A 52 9.32 12.11 -8.15
N VAL A 53 10.28 12.97 -7.82
CA VAL A 53 10.14 14.43 -7.88
C VAL A 53 8.99 14.87 -6.96
N ASP A 54 7.86 15.24 -7.55
CA ASP A 54 6.65 15.76 -6.94
C ASP A 54 5.46 14.80 -7.08
N VAL A 55 5.65 13.63 -7.70
CA VAL A 55 4.61 12.60 -7.84
C VAL A 55 4.78 11.52 -6.77
N GLY A 56 3.72 11.33 -5.97
CA GLY A 56 3.63 10.28 -4.96
C GLY A 56 2.79 9.09 -5.41
N VAL A 57 3.32 7.87 -5.24
CA VAL A 57 2.58 6.61 -5.47
C VAL A 57 2.62 5.76 -4.21
N ILE A 58 1.46 5.35 -3.70
CA ILE A 58 1.38 4.39 -2.59
C ILE A 58 1.13 2.98 -3.10
N PHE A 59 1.96 2.06 -2.63
CA PHE A 59 1.83 0.63 -2.84
C PHE A 59 1.44 -0.02 -1.52
N THR A 60 0.28 -0.69 -1.53
CA THR A 60 -0.35 -1.25 -0.33
C THR A 60 -0.18 -2.76 -0.20
N GLY A 61 0.40 -3.43 -1.21
CA GLY A 61 0.39 -4.89 -1.27
C GLY A 61 -1.04 -5.43 -1.20
N ASP A 62 -1.27 -6.38 -0.32
CA ASP A 62 -2.57 -7.02 -0.10
C ASP A 62 -3.18 -6.65 1.25
N LEU A 63 -2.77 -5.51 1.83
CA LEU A 63 -3.26 -5.01 3.11
C LEU A 63 -4.78 -5.03 3.21
N GLU A 64 -5.29 -5.56 4.32
CA GLU A 64 -6.72 -5.64 4.61
C GLU A 64 -7.10 -4.68 5.76
N TYR A 65 -8.35 -4.76 6.21
CA TYR A 65 -8.96 -3.84 7.16
C TYR A 65 -8.12 -3.56 8.41
N GLU A 66 -7.58 -4.59 9.07
CA GLU A 66 -6.77 -4.39 10.29
C GLU A 66 -5.47 -3.64 9.97
N GLY A 67 -4.93 -3.86 8.77
CA GLY A 67 -3.78 -3.13 8.26
C GLY A 67 -4.07 -1.67 7.93
N ASP A 68 -5.25 -1.37 7.37
CA ASP A 68 -5.69 0.00 7.08
C ASP A 68 -5.71 0.87 8.35
N VAL A 69 -6.20 0.33 9.46
CA VAL A 69 -6.25 1.06 10.75
C VAL A 69 -4.84 1.42 11.22
N MET A 70 -3.85 0.54 11.04
CA MET A 70 -2.48 0.86 11.42
C MET A 70 -1.90 2.06 10.68
N LEU A 71 -2.32 2.29 9.43
CA LEU A 71 -1.81 3.38 8.61
C LEU A 71 -2.19 4.75 9.17
N GLU A 72 -3.18 4.85 10.06
CA GLU A 72 -3.58 6.11 10.71
C GLU A 72 -2.40 6.84 11.35
N SER A 73 -1.54 6.12 12.08
CA SER A 73 -0.37 6.75 12.71
C SER A 73 0.71 7.22 11.73
N MET A 74 0.55 6.93 10.44
CA MET A 74 1.38 7.43 9.34
C MET A 74 0.65 8.46 8.47
N ALA A 75 -0.51 8.98 8.89
CA ALA A 75 -1.31 9.94 8.12
C ALA A 75 -0.51 11.10 7.49
N PRO A 76 0.50 11.71 8.15
CA PRO A 76 1.32 12.77 7.54
C PRO A 76 2.05 12.35 6.25
N TYR A 77 2.26 11.06 6.04
CA TYR A 77 2.97 10.49 4.90
C TYR A 77 2.05 9.84 3.86
N LEU A 78 0.74 9.74 4.13
CA LEU A 78 -0.20 8.99 3.30
C LEU A 78 -0.70 9.74 2.07
N LYS A 79 -0.64 11.07 2.02
CA LYS A 79 -1.06 11.81 0.82
C LYS A 79 -0.25 11.39 -0.40
N ALA A 80 -0.91 10.99 -1.49
CA ALA A 80 -0.27 10.56 -2.73
C ALA A 80 -1.14 10.88 -3.95
N ASP A 81 -0.55 10.95 -5.14
CA ASP A 81 -1.30 11.20 -6.39
C ASP A 81 -1.92 9.91 -6.93
N VAL A 82 -1.22 8.79 -6.75
CA VAL A 82 -1.62 7.48 -7.28
C VAL A 82 -1.66 6.44 -6.16
N LEU A 83 -2.71 5.65 -6.13
CA LEU A 83 -2.85 4.48 -5.27
C LEU A 83 -2.82 3.20 -6.11
N LYS A 84 -1.89 2.29 -5.82
CA LYS A 84 -2.08 0.87 -6.17
C LYS A 84 -3.10 0.31 -5.18
N VAL A 85 -4.27 -0.09 -5.67
CA VAL A 85 -5.37 -0.59 -4.84
C VAL A 85 -4.96 -1.90 -4.16
N ALA A 86 -5.22 -1.98 -2.86
CA ALA A 86 -4.85 -3.12 -2.06
C ALA A 86 -5.56 -4.38 -2.54
N HIS A 87 -4.88 -5.53 -2.43
CA HIS A 87 -5.48 -6.86 -2.55
C HIS A 87 -6.39 -7.04 -3.77
N HIS A 88 -5.92 -6.56 -4.94
CA HIS A 88 -6.65 -6.62 -6.22
C HIS A 88 -8.04 -5.94 -6.21
N GLY A 89 -8.38 -5.15 -5.19
CA GLY A 89 -9.72 -4.62 -4.97
C GLY A 89 -10.65 -5.58 -4.22
N SER A 90 -10.11 -6.40 -3.32
CA SER A 90 -10.92 -7.18 -2.37
C SER A 90 -11.77 -6.27 -1.48
N ILE A 91 -12.98 -6.73 -1.14
CA ILE A 91 -13.91 -6.03 -0.22
C ILE A 91 -13.29 -5.79 1.17
N THR A 92 -12.36 -6.64 1.58
CA THR A 92 -11.63 -6.58 2.86
C THR A 92 -10.55 -5.50 2.90
N SER A 93 -10.32 -4.80 1.79
CA SER A 93 -9.21 -3.85 1.63
C SER A 93 -9.72 -2.47 1.20
N SER A 94 -8.81 -1.48 1.16
CA SER A 94 -9.08 -0.12 0.65
C SER A 94 -10.36 0.45 1.25
N THR A 95 -10.41 0.49 2.58
CA THR A 95 -11.52 1.08 3.32
C THR A 95 -11.70 2.55 2.97
N GLU A 96 -12.92 3.07 3.11
CA GLU A 96 -13.17 4.50 2.87
C GLU A 96 -12.29 5.39 3.77
N PHE A 97 -11.99 4.94 4.99
CA PHE A 97 -11.08 5.60 5.91
C PHE A 97 -9.68 5.79 5.32
N VAL A 98 -9.03 4.70 4.89
CA VAL A 98 -7.67 4.80 4.33
C VAL A 98 -7.65 5.56 3.01
N LEU A 99 -8.70 5.42 2.18
CA LEU A 99 -8.82 6.14 0.92
C LEU A 99 -8.89 7.65 1.13
N LYS A 100 -9.59 8.11 2.18
CA LYS A 100 -9.64 9.54 2.56
C LYS A 100 -8.30 10.06 3.09
N LEU A 101 -7.55 9.23 3.82
CA LEU A 101 -6.21 9.60 4.29
C LEU A 101 -5.21 9.72 3.13
N ILE A 102 -5.27 8.79 2.17
CA ILE A 102 -4.39 8.78 1.00
C ILE A 102 -4.78 9.87 0.00
N ASP A 103 -6.08 10.08 -0.21
CA ASP A 103 -6.66 11.07 -1.12
C ASP A 103 -6.02 11.07 -2.51
N PRO A 104 -6.00 9.90 -3.20
CA PRO A 104 -5.36 9.78 -4.50
C PRO A 104 -6.22 10.41 -5.60
N LYS A 105 -5.56 10.92 -6.64
CA LYS A 105 -6.24 11.35 -7.89
C LYS A 105 -6.51 10.18 -8.83
N PHE A 106 -5.70 9.12 -8.72
CA PHE A 106 -5.80 7.93 -9.57
C PHE A 106 -5.67 6.66 -8.74
N ALA A 107 -6.52 5.67 -9.03
CA ALA A 107 -6.40 4.32 -8.50
C ALA A 107 -6.05 3.32 -9.61
N VAL A 108 -5.05 2.47 -9.37
CA VAL A 108 -4.64 1.39 -10.27
C VAL A 108 -4.94 0.04 -9.64
N ILE A 109 -5.80 -0.75 -10.28
CA ILE A 109 -6.20 -2.08 -9.82
C ILE A 109 -5.54 -3.13 -10.71
N PHE A 110 -4.65 -3.92 -10.12
CA PHE A 110 -4.01 -5.06 -10.81
C PHE A 110 -4.86 -6.31 -10.58
N VAL A 111 -5.53 -6.79 -11.62
CA VAL A 111 -6.36 -7.99 -11.52
C VAL A 111 -6.51 -8.68 -12.88
N GLY A 112 -6.55 -10.02 -12.87
CA GLY A 112 -6.69 -10.83 -14.07
C GLY A 112 -8.13 -10.87 -14.61
N LYS A 113 -8.26 -10.92 -15.95
CA LYS A 113 -9.53 -11.18 -16.63
C LYS A 113 -10.08 -12.55 -16.23
N GLY A 114 -11.36 -12.61 -15.86
CA GLY A 114 -12.01 -13.87 -15.47
C GLY A 114 -11.52 -14.45 -14.14
N ASN A 115 -10.95 -13.64 -13.25
CA ASN A 115 -10.52 -14.11 -11.94
C ASN A 115 -11.70 -14.68 -11.13
N LYS A 116 -11.46 -15.80 -10.45
CA LYS A 116 -12.49 -16.55 -9.70
C LYS A 116 -12.92 -15.84 -8.41
N PHE A 117 -12.10 -14.92 -7.92
CA PHE A 117 -12.39 -14.12 -6.72
C PHE A 117 -13.39 -12.99 -6.98
N ARG A 118 -13.71 -12.72 -8.26
CA ARG A 118 -14.61 -11.64 -8.71
C ARG A 118 -14.13 -10.26 -8.25
N HIS A 119 -12.82 -10.05 -8.32
CA HIS A 119 -12.19 -8.76 -8.07
C HIS A 119 -12.06 -7.92 -9.36
N PRO A 120 -12.09 -6.57 -9.28
CA PRO A 120 -12.35 -5.80 -8.07
C PRO A 120 -13.80 -5.96 -7.61
N SER A 121 -14.02 -5.95 -6.30
CA SER A 121 -15.36 -6.01 -5.74
C SER A 121 -16.16 -4.77 -6.16
N PRO A 122 -17.45 -4.91 -6.54
CA PRO A 122 -18.32 -3.77 -6.82
C PRO A 122 -18.35 -2.73 -5.69
N ILE A 123 -18.23 -3.18 -4.44
CA ILE A 123 -18.20 -2.30 -3.27
C ILE A 123 -16.93 -1.43 -3.25
N VAL A 124 -15.77 -1.98 -3.65
CA VAL A 124 -14.53 -1.19 -3.77
C VAL A 124 -14.66 -0.18 -4.90
N MET A 125 -15.24 -0.59 -6.04
CA MET A 125 -15.50 0.33 -7.15
C MET A 125 -16.45 1.47 -6.75
N GLU A 126 -17.50 1.17 -5.97
CA GLU A 126 -18.41 2.19 -5.44
C GLU A 126 -17.69 3.17 -4.51
N ARG A 127 -16.84 2.67 -3.58
CA ARG A 127 -16.04 3.53 -2.69
C ARG A 127 -15.16 4.51 -3.48
N LEU A 128 -14.43 4.00 -4.47
CA LEU A 128 -13.58 4.83 -5.33
C LEU A 128 -14.41 5.89 -6.06
N GLY A 129 -15.49 5.48 -6.73
CA GLY A 129 -16.36 6.39 -7.47
C GLY A 129 -17.02 7.46 -6.59
N ARG A 130 -17.46 7.10 -5.37
CA ARG A 130 -18.03 8.07 -4.40
C ARG A 130 -17.01 9.11 -3.93
N LEU A 131 -15.73 8.76 -3.90
CA LEU A 131 -14.65 9.67 -3.52
C LEU A 131 -14.08 10.45 -4.73
N GLY A 132 -14.59 10.20 -5.93
CA GLY A 132 -14.11 10.84 -7.16
C GLY A 132 -12.74 10.34 -7.63
N ILE A 133 -12.37 9.11 -7.26
CA ILE A 133 -11.11 8.43 -7.62
C ILE A 133 -11.32 7.58 -8.87
#